data_AF-A0A1N7ETF8-F1
#
_entry.id   AF-A0A1N7ETF8-F1
#
_cell.length_a   1.000
_cell.length_b   1.000
_cell.length_c   1.000
_cell.angle_alpha   90.00
_cell.angle_beta   90.00
_cell.angle_gamma   90.00
#
_symmetry.space_group_name_H-M   'P 1'
#
loop_
_entity.id
_entity.type
_entity.pdbx_description
1 polymer ?
#
loop_
_entity_poly.entity_id
_entity_poly.type
_entity_poly.pdbx_seq_one_letter_code
_entity_poly.pdbx_strand_id
1 'polypeptide(L)'
;MGKFLALLLLACAAGGGALMYYQQVYAYYDEVEPNGETDVQITSMITDAPELVLYDDFRAIDATSSPIRYRACFNTSMSHAMLTETYVLDDGAVPLTAPGWFDCFDAREIGAAIEVGEALAFTGTENIEYGIDRVVAIHEDGRGWVWDQLNRCGEIVFDGNRAPDDCPEPPEGY
;
A
#
# COMPACT_ATOMS: atom_id res chain seq x y z
N MET A 1 -5.67 28.67 -41.95
CA MET A 1 -4.90 28.77 -40.69
C MET A 1 -5.63 28.20 -39.47
N GLY A 2 -6.90 28.54 -39.19
CA GLY A 2 -7.60 28.04 -37.99
C GLY A 2 -7.66 26.51 -37.83
N LYS A 3 -7.86 25.74 -38.92
CA LYS A 3 -7.85 24.27 -38.88
C LYS A 3 -6.51 23.67 -38.47
N PHE A 4 -5.40 24.29 -38.90
CA PHE A 4 -4.05 23.84 -38.54
C PHE A 4 -3.77 24.10 -37.06
N LEU A 5 -4.13 25.29 -36.57
CA LEU A 5 -4.01 25.62 -35.14
C LEU A 5 -4.89 24.70 -34.27
N ALA A 6 -6.11 24.40 -34.72
CA ALA A 6 -6.99 23.45 -34.03
C ALA A 6 -6.40 22.03 -33.97
N LEU A 7 -5.81 21.54 -35.08
CA LEU A 7 -5.14 20.23 -35.11
C LEU A 7 -3.90 20.20 -34.21
N LEU A 8 -3.11 21.28 -34.21
CA LEU A 8 -1.94 21.40 -33.34
C LEU A 8 -2.35 21.35 -31.86
N LEU A 9 -3.40 22.09 -31.48
CA LEU A 9 -3.92 22.08 -30.11
C LEU A 9 -4.41 20.69 -29.69
N LEU A 10 -5.14 19.99 -30.57
CA LEU A 10 -5.58 18.62 -30.31
C LEU A 10 -4.41 17.65 -30.16
N ALA A 11 -3.37 17.78 -30.99
CA ALA A 11 -2.17 16.95 -30.89
C ALA A 11 -1.41 17.20 -29.58
N CYS A 12 -1.25 18.46 -29.18
CA CYS A 12 -0.64 18.82 -27.90
C CYS A 12 -1.46 18.31 -26.71
N ALA A 13 -2.78 18.43 -26.75
CA ALA A 13 -3.67 17.94 -25.69
C ALA A 13 -3.59 16.41 -25.57
N ALA A 14 -3.66 15.69 -26.69
CA ALA A 14 -3.52 14.23 -26.71
C ALA A 14 -2.13 13.78 -26.23
N GLY A 15 -1.06 14.45 -26.70
CA GLY A 15 0.30 14.15 -26.27
C GLY A 15 0.54 14.43 -24.79
N GLY A 16 0.04 15.56 -24.28
CA GLY A 16 0.10 15.89 -22.85
C GLY A 16 -0.67 14.91 -21.98
N GLY A 17 -1.87 14.50 -22.43
CA GLY A 17 -2.67 13.48 -21.74
C GLY A 17 -1.99 12.10 -21.71
N ALA A 18 -1.42 11.67 -22.84
CA ALA A 18 -0.67 10.42 -22.91
C ALA A 18 0.57 10.42 -22.02
N LEU A 19 1.31 11.53 -22.00
CA LEU A 19 2.47 11.71 -21.13
C LEU A 19 2.05 11.67 -19.65
N MET A 20 0.99 12.37 -19.27
CA MET A 20 0.47 12.37 -17.90
C MET A 20 0.05 10.96 -17.47
N TYR A 21 -0.66 10.22 -18.33
CA TYR A 21 -1.04 8.83 -18.06
C TYR A 21 0.18 7.93 -17.86
N TYR A 22 1.18 8.04 -18.74
CA TYR A 22 2.42 7.27 -18.63
C TYR A 22 3.16 7.54 -17.31
N GLN A 23 3.28 8.82 -16.92
CA GLN A 23 3.90 9.19 -15.66
C GLN A 23 3.17 8.56 -14.47
N GLN A 24 1.84 8.63 -14.46
CA GLN A 24 1.07 8.17 -13.30
C GLN A 24 1.03 6.65 -13.15
N VAL A 25 1.02 5.91 -14.26
CA VAL A 25 0.81 4.45 -14.27
C VAL A 25 2.10 3.66 -14.41
N TYR A 26 3.14 4.22 -15.05
CA TYR A 26 4.37 3.48 -15.37
C TYR A 26 5.64 4.15 -14.87
N ALA A 27 5.87 5.43 -15.20
CA ALA A 27 7.21 6.01 -15.10
C ALA A 27 7.81 6.09 -13.69
N TYR A 28 6.96 6.08 -12.65
CA TYR A 28 7.40 6.17 -11.26
C TYR A 28 7.33 4.84 -10.51
N TYR A 29 6.82 3.77 -11.11
CA TYR A 29 6.76 2.47 -10.46
C TYR A 29 7.96 1.61 -10.84
N ASP A 30 8.61 1.07 -9.83
CA ASP A 30 9.70 0.13 -9.95
C ASP A 30 9.32 -1.19 -9.24
N GLU A 31 9.81 -2.32 -9.76
CA GLU A 31 9.71 -3.60 -9.06
C GLU A 31 10.67 -3.60 -7.86
N VAL A 32 10.21 -4.11 -6.72
CA VAL A 32 11.01 -4.23 -5.50
C VAL A 32 11.64 -5.61 -5.45
N GLU A 33 12.97 -5.67 -5.36
CA GLU A 33 13.70 -6.93 -5.19
C GLU A 33 13.44 -7.50 -3.79
N PRO A 34 12.98 -8.76 -3.67
CA PRO A 34 12.79 -9.41 -2.36
C PRO A 34 14.13 -9.52 -1.63
N ASN A 35 14.15 -9.14 -0.36
CA ASN A 35 15.35 -9.17 0.47
C ASN A 35 15.38 -10.30 1.50
N GLY A 36 14.27 -10.99 1.77
CA GLY A 36 14.23 -12.11 2.71
C GLY A 36 14.02 -11.75 4.18
N GLU A 37 14.12 -10.47 4.55
CA GLU A 37 14.22 -10.03 5.95
C GLU A 37 13.11 -9.04 6.35
N THR A 38 12.69 -8.17 5.42
CA THR A 38 11.71 -7.11 5.65
C THR A 38 10.56 -7.10 4.65
N ASP A 39 10.49 -8.11 3.78
CA ASP A 39 9.50 -8.19 2.70
C ASP A 39 8.07 -8.31 3.24
N VAL A 40 7.85 -9.16 4.25
CA VAL A 40 6.55 -9.35 4.91
C VAL A 40 6.75 -9.40 6.41
N GLN A 41 6.40 -8.30 7.09
CA GLN A 41 6.47 -8.19 8.54
C GLN A 41 5.09 -7.90 9.11
N ILE A 42 4.79 -8.49 10.27
CA ILE A 42 3.53 -8.25 11.00
C ILE A 42 3.86 -7.93 12.46
N THR A 43 3.21 -6.90 13.02
CA THR A 43 3.39 -6.47 14.40
C THR A 43 2.86 -7.52 15.37
N SER A 44 3.76 -8.05 16.20
CA SER A 44 3.44 -9.03 17.24
C SER A 44 2.74 -8.39 18.44
N MET A 45 1.67 -9.01 18.93
CA MET A 45 0.96 -8.56 20.14
C MET A 45 1.82 -8.66 21.41
N ILE A 46 2.88 -9.47 21.38
CA ILE A 46 3.74 -9.73 22.55
C ILE A 46 4.89 -8.74 22.61
N THR A 47 5.56 -8.53 21.49
CA THR A 47 6.76 -7.69 21.42
C THR A 47 6.47 -6.25 21.02
N ASP A 48 5.27 -5.99 20.47
CA ASP A 48 4.87 -4.70 19.90
C ASP A 48 5.84 -4.24 18.79
N ALA A 49 6.42 -5.21 18.09
CA ALA A 49 7.43 -5.00 17.06
C ALA A 49 7.09 -5.81 15.80
N PRO A 50 7.45 -5.30 14.60
CA PRO A 50 7.32 -6.05 13.35
C PRO A 50 8.20 -7.30 13.35
N GLU A 51 7.60 -8.45 13.07
CA GLU A 51 8.29 -9.73 12.95
C GLU A 51 8.11 -10.31 11.55
N LEU A 52 9.19 -10.83 10.96
CA LEU A 52 9.14 -11.49 9.65
C LEU A 52 8.26 -12.74 9.73
N VAL A 53 7.28 -12.83 8.82
CA VAL A 53 6.43 -14.01 8.68
C VAL A 53 6.90 -14.93 7.57
N LEU A 54 6.44 -16.18 7.58
CA LEU A 54 6.76 -17.12 6.50
C LEU A 54 6.01 -16.73 5.23
N TYR A 55 6.73 -16.55 4.12
CA TYR A 55 6.14 -16.24 2.82
C TYR A 55 6.87 -16.94 1.66
N ASP A 56 6.17 -17.04 0.53
CA ASP A 56 6.69 -17.41 -0.78
C ASP A 56 6.04 -16.57 -1.90
N ASP A 57 6.52 -16.74 -3.14
CA ASP A 57 6.02 -16.06 -4.36
C ASP A 57 5.85 -14.53 -4.23
N PHE A 58 6.75 -13.89 -3.48
CA PHE A 58 6.70 -12.45 -3.23
C PHE A 58 6.94 -11.65 -4.51
N ARG A 59 6.01 -10.74 -4.80
CA ARG A 59 6.15 -9.72 -5.84
C ARG A 59 5.72 -8.38 -5.26
N ALA A 60 6.51 -7.34 -5.51
CA ALA A 60 6.23 -6.02 -4.98
C ALA A 60 6.59 -4.93 -5.98
N ILE A 61 5.88 -3.81 -5.87
CA ILE A 61 6.12 -2.58 -6.61
C ILE A 61 6.12 -1.42 -5.62
N ASP A 62 6.91 -0.40 -5.92
CA ASP A 62 6.93 0.83 -5.16
C ASP A 62 7.12 2.02 -6.11
N ALA A 63 6.84 3.22 -5.61
CA ALA A 63 7.05 4.45 -6.34
C ALA A 63 7.47 5.60 -5.43
N THR A 64 8.65 6.15 -5.71
CA THR A 64 9.21 7.31 -4.99
C THR A 64 8.37 8.59 -5.08
N SER A 65 7.38 8.62 -5.98
CA SER A 65 6.46 9.75 -6.13
C SER A 65 5.46 9.91 -4.99
N SER A 66 5.21 8.86 -4.19
CA SER A 66 4.34 8.92 -3.02
C SER A 66 4.52 7.69 -2.13
N PRO A 67 4.63 7.85 -0.81
CA PRO A 67 4.89 6.73 0.12
C PRO A 67 3.74 5.72 0.24
N ILE A 68 2.51 6.08 -0.13
CA ILE A 68 1.37 5.15 -0.11
C ILE A 68 1.25 4.31 -1.40
N ARG A 69 2.28 4.29 -2.27
CA ARG A 69 2.25 3.55 -3.55
C ARG A 69 2.82 2.14 -3.46
N TYR A 70 3.44 1.77 -2.35
CA TYR A 70 3.96 0.43 -2.13
C TYR A 70 2.83 -0.62 -2.16
N ARG A 71 2.99 -1.66 -2.98
CA ARG A 71 2.07 -2.81 -3.05
C ARG A 71 2.88 -4.09 -3.17
N ALA A 72 2.45 -5.13 -2.48
CA ALA A 72 3.01 -6.47 -2.64
C ALA A 72 1.92 -7.54 -2.59
N CYS A 73 2.26 -8.71 -3.12
CA CYS A 73 1.51 -9.94 -2.98
C CYS A 73 2.49 -11.08 -2.67
N PHE A 74 2.02 -12.09 -1.95
CA PHE A 74 2.79 -13.27 -1.55
C PHE A 74 1.84 -14.43 -1.25
N ASN A 75 2.35 -15.63 -0.95
CA ASN A 75 1.56 -16.64 -0.25
C ASN A 75 2.21 -17.03 1.08
N THR A 76 1.39 -17.58 1.97
CA THR A 76 1.83 -18.11 3.26
C THR A 76 1.05 -19.37 3.61
N SER A 77 1.67 -20.22 4.43
CA SER A 77 1.03 -21.40 5.02
C SER A 77 0.54 -21.17 6.45
N MET A 78 0.66 -19.94 6.96
CA MET A 78 0.19 -19.56 8.29
C MET A 78 -1.33 -19.50 8.32
N SER A 79 -1.94 -20.10 9.34
CA SER A 79 -3.40 -20.10 9.49
C SER A 79 -3.89 -18.82 10.20
N HIS A 80 -5.12 -18.40 9.91
CA HIS A 80 -5.75 -17.29 10.63
C HIS A 80 -5.79 -17.49 12.14
N ALA A 81 -5.98 -18.73 12.60
CA ALA A 81 -5.97 -19.04 14.04
C ALA A 81 -4.60 -18.71 14.67
N MET A 82 -3.49 -19.08 14.02
CA MET A 82 -2.15 -18.73 14.49
C MET A 82 -1.93 -17.21 14.44
N LEU A 83 -2.33 -16.58 13.32
CA LEU A 83 -2.08 -15.16 13.10
C LEU A 83 -2.83 -14.29 14.12
N THR A 84 -4.11 -14.55 14.34
CA THR A 84 -4.98 -13.79 15.26
C THR A 84 -4.62 -13.95 16.73
N GLU A 85 -3.96 -15.05 17.11
CA GLU A 85 -3.43 -15.23 18.47
C GLU A 85 -2.09 -14.53 18.70
N THR A 86 -1.39 -14.15 17.62
CA THR A 86 0.01 -13.69 17.69
C THR A 86 0.18 -12.22 17.30
N TYR A 87 -0.62 -11.72 16.36
CA TYR A 87 -0.36 -10.44 15.68
C TYR A 87 -1.54 -9.48 15.77
N VAL A 88 -1.22 -8.18 15.77
CA VAL A 88 -2.19 -7.10 15.88
C VAL A 88 -3.08 -7.04 14.64
N LEU A 89 -4.40 -7.14 14.83
CA LEU A 89 -5.39 -6.94 13.78
C LEU A 89 -5.52 -5.46 13.42
N ASP A 90 -5.73 -5.19 12.14
CA ASP A 90 -6.02 -3.84 11.63
C ASP A 90 -7.46 -3.74 11.12
N ASP A 91 -8.32 -3.14 11.94
CA ASP A 91 -9.73 -2.89 11.61
C ASP A 91 -9.91 -1.70 10.63
N GLY A 92 -8.87 -0.90 10.41
CA GLY A 92 -8.85 0.28 9.54
C GLY A 92 -8.25 0.01 8.15
N ALA A 93 -7.97 -1.26 7.83
CA ALA A 93 -7.35 -1.69 6.59
C ALA A 93 -8.23 -1.35 5.36
N VAL A 94 -7.76 -0.46 4.49
CA VAL A 94 -8.43 -0.08 3.24
C VAL A 94 -7.45 -0.22 2.07
N PRO A 95 -7.54 -1.30 1.26
CA PRO A 95 -6.60 -1.52 0.18
C PRO A 95 -6.74 -0.44 -0.90
N LEU A 96 -5.61 0.13 -1.29
CA LEU A 96 -5.52 1.16 -2.31
C LEU A 96 -5.24 0.55 -3.69
N THR A 97 -5.73 1.18 -4.76
CA THR A 97 -5.64 0.63 -6.12
C THR A 97 -4.20 0.54 -6.63
N ALA A 98 -3.84 -0.62 -7.20
CA ALA A 98 -2.59 -0.82 -7.92
C ALA A 98 -2.73 -0.44 -9.42
N PRO A 99 -1.61 -0.18 -10.13
CA PRO A 99 -1.61 -0.08 -11.59
C PRO A 99 -2.11 -1.38 -12.23
N GLY A 100 -2.89 -1.29 -13.31
CA GLY A 100 -3.48 -2.47 -13.95
C GLY A 100 -2.49 -3.44 -14.59
N TRP A 101 -1.20 -3.12 -14.66
CA TRP A 101 -0.16 -4.05 -15.09
C TRP A 101 0.39 -4.91 -13.94
N PHE A 102 0.14 -4.52 -12.68
CA PHE A 102 0.48 -5.29 -11.49
C PHE A 102 -0.72 -6.16 -11.10
N ASP A 103 -0.85 -7.29 -11.80
CA ASP A 103 -2.04 -8.14 -11.81
C ASP A 103 -2.34 -8.88 -10.50
N CYS A 104 -1.40 -8.91 -9.57
CA CYS A 104 -1.53 -9.69 -8.34
C CYS A 104 -2.21 -8.95 -7.18
N PHE A 105 -2.51 -7.67 -7.36
CA PHE A 105 -3.14 -6.83 -6.35
C PHE A 105 -4.44 -6.22 -6.90
N ASP A 106 -5.58 -6.83 -6.58
CA ASP A 106 -6.91 -6.25 -6.85
C ASP A 106 -7.51 -5.71 -5.55
N ALA A 107 -7.48 -4.39 -5.39
CA ALA A 107 -8.01 -3.72 -4.19
C ALA A 107 -9.50 -4.03 -3.93
N ARG A 108 -10.31 -4.29 -4.97
CA ARG A 108 -11.73 -4.62 -4.80
C ARG A 108 -11.91 -6.04 -4.29
N GLU A 109 -11.10 -6.96 -4.78
CA GLU A 109 -11.08 -8.33 -4.26
C GLU A 109 -10.66 -8.35 -2.80
N ILE A 110 -9.54 -7.71 -2.49
CA ILE A 110 -8.98 -7.66 -1.13
C ILE A 110 -9.99 -7.01 -0.17
N GLY A 111 -10.55 -5.86 -0.56
CA GLY A 111 -11.53 -5.16 0.26
C GLY A 111 -12.78 -6.00 0.53
N ALA A 112 -13.32 -6.65 -0.51
CA ALA A 112 -14.48 -7.53 -0.34
C ALA A 112 -14.17 -8.73 0.57
N ALA A 113 -12.98 -9.34 0.42
CA ALA A 113 -12.56 -10.46 1.26
C ALA A 113 -12.40 -10.06 2.74
N ILE A 114 -11.87 -8.86 3.01
CA ILE A 114 -11.79 -8.29 4.37
C ILE A 114 -13.19 -8.05 4.94
N GLU A 115 -14.09 -7.43 4.16
CA GLU A 115 -15.46 -7.12 4.59
C GLU A 115 -16.26 -8.36 5.00
N VAL A 116 -16.08 -9.48 4.30
CA VAL A 116 -16.78 -10.75 4.61
C VAL A 116 -16.00 -11.66 5.57
N GLY A 117 -14.77 -11.29 5.95
CA GLY A 117 -13.92 -12.05 6.86
C GLY A 117 -13.20 -13.26 6.24
N GLU A 118 -13.14 -13.35 4.91
CA GLU A 118 -12.34 -14.34 4.18
C GLU A 118 -10.86 -13.97 4.16
N ALA A 119 -10.54 -12.67 4.29
CA ALA A 119 -9.21 -12.17 4.57
C ALA A 119 -9.19 -11.41 5.90
N LEU A 120 -8.09 -11.54 6.64
CA LEU A 120 -7.84 -10.77 7.86
C LEU A 120 -6.68 -9.83 7.60
N ALA A 121 -6.84 -8.57 8.00
CA ALA A 121 -5.80 -7.56 7.92
C ALA A 121 -5.11 -7.40 9.27
N PHE A 122 -3.81 -7.18 9.20
CA PHE A 122 -2.92 -7.05 10.34
C PHE A 122 -2.03 -5.82 10.14
N THR A 123 -1.69 -5.18 11.26
CA THR A 123 -0.69 -4.11 11.26
C THR A 123 0.67 -4.72 10.92
N GLY A 124 1.28 -4.26 9.83
CA GLY A 124 2.60 -4.69 9.39
C GLY A 124 3.70 -3.96 10.15
N THR A 125 3.81 -2.67 9.87
CA THR A 125 4.71 -1.73 10.54
C THR A 125 4.01 -0.39 10.66
N GLU A 126 3.79 0.08 11.89
CA GLU A 126 3.25 1.42 12.10
C GLU A 126 4.30 2.49 11.83
N ASN A 127 3.87 3.60 11.25
CA ASN A 127 4.70 4.77 10.95
C ASN A 127 6.02 4.40 10.25
N ILE A 128 5.96 3.50 9.25
CA ILE A 128 7.12 3.17 8.39
C ILE A 128 7.69 4.44 7.75
N GLU A 129 6.79 5.36 7.42
CA GLU A 129 7.02 6.79 7.34
C GLU A 129 5.99 7.48 8.25
N TYR A 130 6.26 8.70 8.69
CA TYR A 130 5.32 9.43 9.56
C TYR A 130 3.90 9.43 9.00
N GLY A 131 2.93 8.95 9.78
CA GLY A 131 1.54 8.96 9.38
C GLY A 131 1.16 7.87 8.35
N ILE A 132 2.06 6.92 8.10
CA ILE A 132 1.88 5.86 7.10
C ILE A 132 2.17 4.53 7.74
N ASP A 133 1.18 3.64 7.67
CA ASP A 133 1.30 2.28 8.16
C ASP A 133 1.40 1.32 6.99
N ARG A 134 2.23 0.30 7.16
CA ARG A 134 2.22 -0.89 6.32
C ARG A 134 1.19 -1.85 6.86
N VAL A 135 0.29 -2.32 5.99
CA VAL A 135 -0.77 -3.27 6.32
C VAL A 135 -0.52 -4.58 5.58
N VAL A 136 -0.76 -5.69 6.25
CA VAL A 136 -0.65 -7.04 5.68
C VAL A 136 -2.02 -7.71 5.77
N ALA A 137 -2.63 -8.07 4.65
CA ALA A 137 -3.83 -8.89 4.62
C ALA A 137 -3.51 -10.31 4.18
N ILE A 138 -4.13 -11.30 4.82
CA ILE A 138 -3.95 -12.72 4.51
C ILE A 138 -5.34 -13.34 4.35
N HIS A 139 -5.58 -13.93 3.18
CA HIS A 139 -6.77 -14.70 2.85
C HIS A 139 -6.72 -16.09 3.48
N GLU A 140 -7.89 -16.71 3.73
CA GLU A 140 -7.99 -18.06 4.29
C GLU A 140 -7.37 -19.16 3.40
N ASP A 141 -7.16 -18.87 2.11
CA ASP A 141 -6.53 -19.76 1.13
C ASP A 141 -5.00 -19.63 1.08
N GLY A 142 -4.43 -18.74 1.90
CA GLY A 142 -2.99 -18.49 2.01
C GLY A 142 -2.47 -17.37 1.11
N ARG A 143 -3.27 -16.77 0.23
CA ARG A 143 -2.86 -15.57 -0.51
C ARG A 143 -2.73 -14.38 0.43
N GLY A 144 -1.65 -13.63 0.25
CA GLY A 144 -1.34 -12.46 1.08
C GLY A 144 -1.09 -11.22 0.22
N TRP A 145 -1.39 -10.06 0.80
CA TRP A 145 -1.17 -8.76 0.20
C TRP A 145 -0.59 -7.79 1.21
N VAL A 146 0.26 -6.89 0.74
CA VAL A 146 0.83 -5.81 1.54
C VAL A 146 0.58 -4.49 0.84
N TRP A 147 0.23 -3.47 1.59
CA TRP A 147 0.16 -2.12 1.08
C TRP A 147 0.44 -1.09 2.16
N ASP A 148 0.89 0.08 1.73
CA ASP A 148 1.06 1.23 2.62
C ASP A 148 -0.16 2.16 2.50
N GLN A 149 -0.69 2.60 3.63
CA GLN A 149 -1.84 3.50 3.71
C GLN A 149 -1.61 4.60 4.76
N LEU A 150 -2.39 5.68 4.67
CA LEU A 150 -2.40 6.70 5.72
C LEU A 150 -3.01 6.14 7.00
N ASN A 151 -2.41 6.48 8.13
CA ASN A 151 -3.00 6.29 9.44
C ASN A 151 -3.67 7.57 9.93
N ARG A 152 -4.37 7.51 11.06
CA ARG A 152 -5.10 8.68 11.64
C ARG A 152 -4.21 9.92 11.79
N CYS A 153 -2.96 9.75 12.22
CA CYS A 153 -2.04 10.87 12.41
C CYS A 153 -1.65 11.49 11.08
N GLY A 154 -1.35 10.66 10.08
CA GLY A 154 -1.06 11.09 8.72
C GLY A 154 -2.24 11.82 8.07
N GLU A 155 -3.45 11.29 8.17
CA GLU A 155 -4.65 11.95 7.66
C GLU A 155 -4.82 13.36 8.21
N ILE A 156 -4.68 13.53 9.54
CA ILE A 156 -4.87 14.83 10.20
C ILE A 156 -3.78 15.82 9.79
N VAL A 157 -2.52 15.41 9.81
CA VAL A 157 -1.38 16.30 9.55
C VAL A 157 -1.25 16.65 8.07
N PHE A 158 -1.43 15.69 7.17
CA PHE A 158 -1.36 15.94 5.74
C PHE A 158 -2.53 16.78 5.21
N ASP A 159 -3.63 16.87 5.96
CA ASP A 159 -4.70 17.84 5.75
C ASP A 159 -4.35 19.28 6.25
N GLY A 160 -3.14 19.47 6.79
CA GLY A 160 -2.63 20.77 7.28
C GLY A 160 -3.08 21.11 8.69
N ASN A 161 -3.62 20.15 9.45
CA ASN A 161 -3.97 20.35 10.85
C ASN A 161 -2.78 20.04 11.76
N ARG A 162 -2.83 20.56 12.99
CA ARG A 162 -1.85 20.24 14.02
C ARG A 162 -1.97 18.76 14.42
N ALA A 163 -0.83 18.08 14.52
CA ALA A 163 -0.73 16.74 15.08
C ALA A 163 -1.40 16.68 16.47
N PRO A 164 -2.32 15.72 16.71
CA PRO A 164 -2.84 15.42 18.04
C PRO A 164 -1.73 15.10 19.05
N ASP A 165 -1.98 15.33 20.34
CA ASP A 165 -0.97 15.13 21.39
C ASP A 165 -0.55 13.64 21.55
N ASP A 166 -1.36 12.71 21.04
CA ASP A 166 -1.11 11.27 21.04
C ASP A 166 -0.39 10.77 19.77
N CYS A 167 -0.17 11.63 18.77
CA CYS A 167 0.55 11.29 17.56
C CYS A 167 2.07 11.52 17.72
N PRO A 168 2.91 10.80 16.97
CA PRO A 168 4.33 11.11 16.90
C PRO A 168 4.58 12.55 16.42
N GLU A 169 5.76 13.08 16.71
CA GLU A 169 6.16 14.40 16.22
C GLU A 169 6.37 14.33 14.69
N PRO A 170 5.66 15.15 13.89
CA PRO A 170 5.86 15.16 12.44
C PRO A 170 7.27 15.68 12.09
N PRO A 171 7.86 15.22 10.96
CA PRO A 171 9.12 15.77 10.49
C PRO A 171 9.01 17.28 10.18
N GLU A 172 10.11 18.02 10.29
CA GLU A 172 10.11 19.44 9.93
C GLU A 172 9.75 19.63 8.45
N GLY A 173 8.67 20.35 8.16
CA GLY A 173 8.31 20.76 6.79
C GLY A 173 6.96 20.27 6.25
N TYR A 174 6.12 19.64 7.07
CA TYR A 174 4.73 19.30 6.76
C TYR A 174 3.75 20.38 7.26
#